data_AF-A0A2X1PD69-F1
#
_entry.id   AF-A0A2X1PD69-F1
#
_cell.length_a   1.000
_cell.length_b   1.000
_cell.length_c   1.000
_cell.angle_alpha   90.00
_cell.angle_beta   90.00
_cell.angle_gamma   90.00
#
_symmetry.space_group_name_H-M   'P 1'
#
loop_
_entity.id
_entity.type
_entity.pdbx_description
1 polymer ?
#
loop_
_entity_poly.entity_id
_entity_poly.type
_entity_poly.pdbx_seq_one_letter_code
_entity_poly.pdbx_strand_id
1 'polypeptide(L)'
;MLDAAKAVALLVTNPDSTLAEMSETSVLQPRLPLIAIPTTAGTGSETTNVTVIIDAVSGRKQVLAHASLMPDVAILDAALTEGVPSHVTAMTGIDALTHAIEAYSALNATPFTDSLAIGAIAMIGNRCRKRWATGHDLAARESMLLASCMAGMAFSSAGLGLCTRWRISQGRRCIIPHGLANAMLLPTVMELTGWFVANG
;
A
#
# COMPACT_ATOMS: atom_id res chain seq x y z
N MET A 1 2.16 -8.40 -7.59
CA MET A 1 2.25 -9.83 -7.27
C MET A 1 1.33 -10.21 -6.11
N LEU A 2 1.43 -9.55 -4.95
CA LEU A 2 0.58 -9.86 -3.78
C LEU A 2 -0.93 -9.74 -4.07
N ASP A 3 -1.36 -8.69 -4.77
CA ASP A 3 -2.78 -8.53 -5.14
C ASP A 3 -3.31 -9.70 -6.00
N ALA A 4 -2.50 -10.18 -6.94
CA ALA A 4 -2.84 -11.35 -7.74
C ALA A 4 -2.89 -12.63 -6.89
N ALA A 5 -1.96 -12.82 -5.96
CA ALA A 5 -1.97 -13.96 -5.05
C ALA A 5 -3.23 -13.97 -4.16
N LYS A 6 -3.63 -12.80 -3.63
CA LYS A 6 -4.88 -12.64 -2.87
C LYS A 6 -6.10 -12.99 -3.72
N ALA A 7 -6.16 -12.48 -4.95
CA ALA A 7 -7.26 -12.74 -5.87
C ALA A 7 -7.36 -14.24 -6.21
N VAL A 8 -6.24 -14.89 -6.54
CA VAL A 8 -6.22 -16.32 -6.84
C VAL A 8 -6.65 -17.15 -5.62
N ALA A 9 -6.11 -16.85 -4.43
CA ALA A 9 -6.47 -17.56 -3.20
C ALA A 9 -7.97 -17.50 -2.88
N LEU A 10 -8.62 -16.36 -3.19
CA LEU A 10 -10.05 -16.15 -2.99
C LEU A 10 -10.91 -16.80 -4.08
N LEU A 11 -10.55 -16.62 -5.35
CA LEU A 11 -11.34 -17.10 -6.49
C LEU A 11 -11.33 -18.63 -6.59
N VAL A 12 -10.26 -19.31 -6.18
CA VAL A 12 -10.19 -20.78 -6.17
C VAL A 12 -11.28 -21.39 -5.27
N THR A 13 -11.66 -20.71 -4.18
CA THR A 13 -12.72 -21.19 -3.28
C THR A 13 -14.10 -20.60 -3.59
N ASN A 14 -14.18 -19.67 -4.55
CA ASN A 14 -15.41 -19.01 -4.99
C ASN A 14 -15.49 -19.00 -6.54
N PRO A 15 -15.54 -20.17 -7.21
CA PRO A 15 -15.37 -20.29 -8.66
C PRO A 15 -16.51 -19.69 -9.48
N ASP A 16 -17.70 -19.55 -8.88
CA ASP A 16 -18.90 -19.01 -9.55
C ASP A 16 -18.99 -17.48 -9.48
N SER A 17 -17.99 -16.82 -8.90
CA SER A 17 -17.96 -15.36 -8.73
C SER A 17 -16.76 -14.75 -9.43
N THR A 18 -16.94 -13.56 -9.99
CA THR A 18 -15.83 -12.72 -10.47
C THR A 18 -15.50 -11.61 -9.49
N LEU A 19 -14.27 -11.09 -9.53
CA LEU A 19 -13.88 -9.92 -8.73
C LEU A 19 -14.75 -8.69 -9.01
N ALA A 20 -15.31 -8.59 -10.21
CA ALA A 20 -16.18 -7.48 -10.62
C ALA A 20 -17.58 -7.55 -9.99
N GLU A 21 -18.03 -8.74 -9.60
CA GLU A 21 -19.33 -8.97 -8.95
C GLU A 21 -19.23 -8.91 -7.42
N MET A 22 -18.01 -9.05 -6.89
CA MET A 22 -17.74 -9.00 -5.45
C MET A 22 -17.73 -7.56 -4.93
N SER A 23 -18.20 -7.41 -3.69
CA SER A 23 -18.15 -6.18 -2.91
C SER A 23 -17.64 -6.46 -1.49
N GLU A 24 -17.49 -5.41 -0.70
CA GLU A 24 -17.09 -5.51 0.71
C GLU A 24 -18.07 -6.34 1.56
N THR A 25 -19.32 -6.47 1.13
CA THR A 25 -20.40 -7.17 1.86
C THR A 25 -20.76 -8.52 1.26
N SER A 26 -20.05 -8.98 0.22
CA SER A 26 -20.29 -10.29 -0.38
C SER A 26 -20.08 -11.41 0.63
N VAL A 27 -21.00 -12.39 0.63
CA VAL A 27 -20.84 -13.60 1.44
C VAL A 27 -19.97 -14.58 0.66
N LEU A 28 -18.72 -14.73 1.09
CA LEU A 28 -17.70 -15.51 0.38
C LEU A 28 -17.22 -16.70 1.23
N GLN A 29 -16.87 -17.78 0.55
CA GLN A 29 -16.14 -18.88 1.19
C GLN A 29 -14.76 -18.40 1.65
N PRO A 30 -14.22 -18.94 2.76
CA PRO A 30 -12.85 -18.68 3.16
C PRO A 30 -11.88 -18.95 2.01
N ARG A 31 -10.91 -18.06 1.79
CA ARG A 31 -9.84 -18.25 0.80
C ARG A 31 -8.88 -19.36 1.23
N LEU A 32 -8.02 -19.80 0.32
CA LEU A 32 -6.85 -20.62 0.68
C LEU A 32 -5.90 -19.85 1.63
N PRO A 33 -5.15 -20.56 2.50
CA PRO A 33 -4.10 -19.95 3.31
C PRO A 33 -3.10 -19.16 2.46
N LEU A 34 -2.72 -17.98 2.92
CA LEU A 34 -1.90 -17.03 2.19
C LEU A 34 -0.79 -16.46 3.08
N ILE A 35 0.45 -16.76 2.71
CA ILE A 35 1.66 -16.15 3.28
C ILE A 35 2.17 -15.11 2.29
N ALA A 36 2.24 -13.85 2.73
CA ALA A 36 2.74 -12.73 1.94
C ALA A 36 4.21 -12.46 2.27
N ILE A 37 5.06 -12.43 1.24
CA ILE A 37 6.49 -12.12 1.38
C ILE A 37 6.80 -10.93 0.45
N PRO A 38 6.75 -9.69 0.95
CA PRO A 38 7.03 -8.52 0.13
C PRO A 38 8.51 -8.46 -0.28
N THR A 39 8.76 -8.24 -1.56
CA THR A 39 10.10 -8.03 -2.13
C THR A 39 10.41 -6.55 -2.39
N THR A 40 9.51 -5.66 -1.98
CA THR A 40 9.64 -4.20 -2.10
C THR A 40 9.07 -3.53 -0.86
N ALA A 41 9.68 -2.44 -0.39
CA ALA A 41 9.16 -1.64 0.71
C ALA A 41 8.41 -0.42 0.18
N GLY A 42 7.08 -0.51 0.07
CA GLY A 42 6.22 0.60 -0.37
C GLY A 42 4.72 0.34 -0.23
N THR A 43 4.23 -0.74 -0.85
CA THR A 43 2.78 -0.93 -1.02
C THR A 43 2.04 -1.30 0.27
N GLY A 44 2.71 -1.98 1.21
CA GLY A 44 2.08 -2.55 2.40
C GLY A 44 0.99 -3.60 2.11
N SER A 45 0.92 -4.14 0.88
CA SER A 45 -0.16 -5.08 0.50
C SER A 45 -0.13 -6.36 1.34
N GLU A 46 1.01 -6.75 1.88
CA GLU A 46 1.16 -7.85 2.82
C GLU A 46 0.34 -7.70 4.11
N THR A 47 -0.10 -6.49 4.46
CA THR A 47 -0.92 -6.19 5.66
C THR A 47 -2.26 -5.54 5.32
N THR A 48 -2.80 -5.75 4.12
CA THR A 48 -4.06 -5.14 3.70
C THR A 48 -5.10 -6.15 3.25
N ASN A 49 -6.37 -5.81 3.45
CA ASN A 49 -7.52 -6.57 2.94
C ASN A 49 -7.97 -6.10 1.54
N VAL A 50 -7.08 -5.49 0.77
CA VAL A 50 -7.38 -4.93 -0.56
C VAL A 50 -6.60 -5.68 -1.63
N THR A 51 -7.26 -5.91 -2.78
CA THR A 51 -6.62 -6.33 -4.02
C THR A 51 -6.98 -5.38 -5.16
N VAL A 52 -6.00 -5.09 -6.02
CA VAL A 52 -6.17 -4.25 -7.21
C VAL A 52 -5.73 -5.05 -8.43
N ILE A 53 -6.69 -5.38 -9.31
CA ILE A 53 -6.44 -6.13 -10.54
C ILE A 53 -6.79 -5.25 -11.75
N ILE A 54 -5.92 -5.23 -12.76
CA ILE A 54 -6.21 -4.53 -14.01
C ILE A 54 -6.89 -5.52 -14.95
N ASP A 55 -8.12 -5.22 -15.33
CA ASP A 55 -8.83 -5.96 -16.37
C ASP A 55 -8.14 -5.77 -17.72
N ALA A 56 -7.69 -6.86 -18.33
CA ALA A 56 -6.88 -6.80 -19.55
C ALA A 56 -7.66 -6.31 -20.78
N VAL A 57 -8.98 -6.51 -20.80
CA VAL A 57 -9.85 -6.19 -21.94
C VAL A 57 -10.26 -4.72 -21.92
N SER A 58 -10.83 -4.26 -20.80
CA SER A 58 -11.31 -2.90 -20.59
C SER A 58 -10.24 -1.92 -20.13
N GLY A 59 -9.10 -2.42 -19.62
CA GLY A 59 -8.03 -1.60 -19.04
C GLY A 59 -8.40 -0.94 -17.71
N ARG A 60 -9.54 -1.30 -17.11
CA ARG A 60 -10.04 -0.74 -15.85
C ARG A 60 -9.34 -1.40 -14.66
N LYS A 61 -8.99 -0.59 -13.65
CA LYS A 61 -8.57 -1.10 -12.33
C LYS A 61 -9.82 -1.55 -11.57
N GLN A 62 -9.92 -2.84 -11.29
CA GLN A 62 -10.87 -3.41 -10.35
C GLN A 62 -10.24 -3.40 -8.96
N VAL A 63 -10.96 -2.87 -7.98
CA VAL A 63 -10.51 -2.78 -6.59
C VAL A 63 -11.53 -3.52 -5.75
N LEU A 64 -11.08 -4.52 -5.00
CA LEU A 64 -11.90 -5.23 -4.03
C LEU A 64 -11.26 -5.08 -2.65
N ALA A 65 -12.04 -4.56 -1.70
CA ALA A 65 -11.71 -4.55 -0.29
C ALA A 65 -12.65 -5.53 0.41
N HIS A 66 -12.10 -6.57 1.03
CA HIS A 66 -12.90 -7.60 1.70
C HIS A 66 -12.06 -8.31 2.76
N ALA A 67 -12.63 -8.60 3.93
CA ALA A 67 -11.90 -9.19 5.06
C ALA A 67 -11.14 -10.48 4.68
N SER A 68 -11.74 -11.32 3.83
CA SER A 68 -11.12 -12.55 3.32
C SER A 68 -9.84 -12.33 2.50
N LEU A 69 -9.48 -11.11 2.11
CA LEU A 69 -8.25 -10.83 1.35
C LEU A 69 -7.02 -10.57 2.24
N MET A 70 -7.20 -10.40 3.56
CA MET A 70 -6.10 -10.18 4.49
C MET A 70 -5.19 -11.43 4.52
N PRO A 71 -3.89 -11.33 4.24
CA PRO A 71 -2.96 -12.47 4.38
C PRO A 71 -2.94 -13.03 5.80
N ASP A 72 -2.67 -14.32 5.95
CA ASP A 72 -2.58 -14.96 7.28
C ASP A 72 -1.26 -14.64 7.98
N VAL A 73 -0.19 -14.54 7.19
CA VAL A 73 1.17 -14.26 7.67
C VAL A 73 1.87 -13.31 6.69
N ALA A 74 2.56 -12.31 7.21
CA ALA A 74 3.51 -11.50 6.46
C ALA A 74 4.94 -11.82 6.95
N ILE A 75 5.84 -12.19 6.03
CA ILE A 75 7.26 -12.44 6.33
C ILE A 75 8.08 -11.32 5.72
N LEU A 76 8.66 -10.47 6.57
CA LEU A 76 9.48 -9.34 6.14
C LEU A 76 10.96 -9.74 6.13
N ASP A 77 11.50 -10.05 4.94
CA ASP A 77 12.92 -10.37 4.75
C ASP A 77 13.60 -9.30 3.90
N ALA A 78 14.50 -8.55 4.51
CA ALA A 78 15.23 -7.47 3.85
C ALA A 78 16.14 -7.96 2.72
N ALA A 79 16.65 -9.19 2.78
CA ALA A 79 17.52 -9.78 1.76
C ALA A 79 16.78 -9.91 0.41
N LEU A 80 15.47 -10.16 0.45
CA LEU A 80 14.62 -10.24 -0.74
C LEU A 80 14.40 -8.88 -1.43
N THR A 81 14.78 -7.78 -0.77
CA THR A 81 14.69 -6.44 -1.35
C THR A 81 15.99 -6.00 -2.01
N GLU A 82 17.14 -6.63 -1.73
CA GLU A 82 18.46 -6.16 -2.16
C GLU A 82 18.59 -5.91 -3.67
N GLY A 83 17.95 -6.77 -4.47
CA GLY A 83 17.94 -6.66 -5.93
C GLY A 83 17.10 -5.50 -6.49
N VAL A 84 16.35 -4.79 -5.66
CA VAL A 84 15.51 -3.66 -6.11
C VAL A 84 16.38 -2.47 -6.50
N PRO A 85 16.29 -1.97 -7.75
CA PRO A 85 17.06 -0.82 -8.21
C PRO A 85 16.80 0.44 -7.37
N SER A 86 17.82 1.27 -7.17
CA SER A 86 17.75 2.48 -6.32
C SER A 86 16.58 3.41 -6.66
N HIS A 87 16.32 3.64 -7.95
CA HIS A 87 15.20 4.48 -8.38
C HIS A 87 13.83 3.87 -8.02
N VAL A 88 13.69 2.54 -8.08
CA VAL A 88 12.47 1.84 -7.64
C VAL A 88 12.35 1.93 -6.13
N THR A 89 13.43 1.68 -5.40
CA THR A 89 13.45 1.80 -3.94
C THR A 89 13.04 3.19 -3.49
N ALA A 90 13.57 4.24 -4.12
CA ALA A 90 13.19 5.63 -3.86
C ALA A 90 11.68 5.86 -4.08
N MET A 91 11.14 5.39 -5.21
CA MET A 91 9.72 5.53 -5.53
C MET A 91 8.83 4.77 -4.53
N THR A 92 9.15 3.52 -4.20
CA THR A 92 8.36 2.73 -3.25
C THR A 92 8.46 3.30 -1.83
N GLY A 93 9.60 3.87 -1.45
CA GLY A 93 9.73 4.54 -0.16
C GLY A 93 8.89 5.82 -0.05
N ILE A 94 8.74 6.56 -1.15
CA ILE A 94 7.81 7.69 -1.20
C ILE A 94 6.35 7.20 -1.15
N ASP A 95 6.03 6.09 -1.81
CA ASP A 95 4.70 5.46 -1.73
C ASP A 95 4.32 5.13 -0.27
N ALA A 96 5.21 4.48 0.47
CA ALA A 96 5.01 4.18 1.89
C ALA A 96 4.86 5.46 2.74
N LEU A 97 5.65 6.51 2.45
CA LEU A 97 5.54 7.78 3.16
C LEU A 97 4.18 8.46 2.90
N THR A 98 3.72 8.45 1.64
CA THR A 98 2.40 8.94 1.27
C THR A 98 1.32 8.17 2.00
N HIS A 99 1.39 6.84 2.03
CA HIS A 99 0.42 6.03 2.76
C HIS A 99 0.38 6.37 4.25
N ALA A 100 1.53 6.55 4.90
CA ALA A 100 1.58 6.91 6.31
C ALA A 100 0.98 8.31 6.58
N ILE A 101 1.29 9.30 5.75
CA ILE A 101 0.75 10.66 5.88
C ILE A 101 -0.77 10.69 5.63
N GLU A 102 -1.23 10.00 4.59
CA GLU A 102 -2.66 9.91 4.28
C GLU A 102 -3.43 9.16 5.37
N ALA A 103 -2.87 8.08 5.92
CA ALA A 103 -3.48 7.35 7.03
C ALA A 103 -3.60 8.21 8.30
N TYR A 104 -2.56 8.98 8.63
CA TYR A 104 -2.57 9.91 9.76
C TYR A 104 -3.61 11.03 9.62
N SER A 105 -3.90 11.44 8.37
CA SER A 105 -4.86 12.51 8.08
C SER A 105 -6.25 11.97 7.69
N ALA A 106 -6.48 10.65 7.81
CA ALA A 106 -7.72 10.03 7.37
C ALA A 106 -8.87 10.29 8.35
N LEU A 107 -10.10 10.32 7.84
CA LEU A 107 -11.30 10.55 8.65
C LEU A 107 -11.53 9.46 9.71
N ASN A 108 -11.06 8.24 9.45
CA ASN A 108 -11.19 7.10 10.36
C ASN A 108 -9.88 6.84 11.14
N ALA A 109 -9.00 7.83 11.23
CA ALA A 109 -7.80 7.72 12.04
C ALA A 109 -8.14 7.47 13.52
N THR A 110 -7.32 6.65 14.16
CA THR A 110 -7.42 6.28 15.57
C THR A 110 -6.05 6.43 16.23
N PRO A 111 -5.96 6.52 17.57
CA PRO A 111 -4.66 6.57 18.25
C PRO A 111 -3.72 5.41 17.89
N PHE A 112 -4.27 4.24 17.55
CA PHE A 112 -3.50 3.07 17.11
C PHE A 112 -2.92 3.27 15.71
N THR A 113 -3.74 3.67 14.74
CA THR A 113 -3.28 3.93 13.37
C THR A 113 -2.32 5.12 13.32
N ASP A 114 -2.53 6.13 14.16
CA ASP A 114 -1.64 7.30 14.28
C ASP A 114 -0.26 6.92 14.79
N SER A 115 -0.21 6.05 15.80
CA SER A 115 1.06 5.54 16.34
C SER A 115 1.86 4.80 15.27
N LEU A 116 1.19 3.98 14.45
CA LEU A 116 1.81 3.28 13.31
C LEU A 116 2.25 4.26 12.22
N ALA A 117 1.40 5.21 11.85
CA ALA A 117 1.69 6.20 10.82
C ALA A 117 2.87 7.12 11.21
N ILE A 118 2.87 7.67 12.43
CA ILE A 118 3.94 8.51 12.95
C ILE A 118 5.25 7.71 13.03
N GLY A 119 5.19 6.46 13.49
CA GLY A 119 6.35 5.57 13.51
C GLY A 119 6.93 5.33 12.11
N ALA A 120 6.07 5.05 11.13
CA ALA A 120 6.48 4.88 9.73
C ALA A 120 7.09 6.18 9.16
N ILE A 121 6.46 7.34 9.38
CA ILE A 121 6.97 8.66 8.95
C ILE A 121 8.35 8.92 9.56
N ALA A 122 8.52 8.67 10.85
CA ALA A 122 9.79 8.86 11.54
C ALA A 122 10.88 7.96 10.96
N MET A 123 10.59 6.67 10.75
CA MET A 123 11.55 5.71 10.19
C MET A 123 11.96 6.08 8.75
N ILE A 124 11.01 6.49 7.91
CA ILE A 124 11.27 6.87 6.51
C ILE A 124 11.97 8.23 6.41
N GLY A 125 11.57 9.18 7.24
CA GLY A 125 12.01 10.58 7.25
C GLY A 125 13.33 10.82 7.97
N ASN A 126 13.79 9.90 8.82
CA ASN A 126 15.08 10.03 9.51
C ASN A 126 16.24 10.15 8.49
N ARG A 127 17.42 10.59 8.95
CA ARG A 127 18.62 10.94 8.15
C ARG A 127 19.16 9.83 7.23
N CYS A 128 18.53 8.66 7.22
CA CYS A 128 18.85 7.49 6.40
C CYS A 128 18.17 7.47 5.02
N ARG A 129 17.52 8.54 4.54
CA ARG A 129 16.92 8.61 3.18
C ARG A 129 17.83 8.10 2.06
N LYS A 130 19.10 8.54 2.04
CA LYS A 130 20.08 8.03 1.05
C LYS A 130 20.42 6.56 1.29
N ARG A 131 20.43 6.11 2.54
CA ARG A 131 20.88 4.78 2.97
C ARG A 131 19.91 3.67 2.57
N TRP A 132 18.60 3.94 2.64
CA TRP A 132 17.60 3.01 2.11
C TRP A 132 17.37 3.20 0.60
N ALA A 133 17.50 4.42 0.06
CA ALA A 133 17.32 4.65 -1.38
C ALA A 133 18.49 4.15 -2.24
N THR A 134 19.69 4.03 -1.67
CA THR A 134 20.91 3.60 -2.38
C THR A 134 21.70 2.60 -1.54
N GLY A 135 21.96 1.42 -2.12
CA GLY A 135 22.93 0.46 -1.58
C GLY A 135 22.39 -0.92 -1.19
N HIS A 136 23.29 -1.69 -0.58
CA HIS A 136 23.12 -3.05 -0.07
C HIS A 136 23.07 -3.09 1.47
N ASP A 137 22.71 -1.96 2.10
CA ASP A 137 22.61 -1.88 3.55
C ASP A 137 21.33 -2.60 4.02
N LEU A 138 21.50 -3.83 4.49
CA LEU A 138 20.41 -4.67 4.97
C LEU A 138 19.63 -4.04 6.13
N ALA A 139 20.30 -3.35 7.06
CA ALA A 139 19.63 -2.71 8.19
C ALA A 139 18.76 -1.53 7.73
N ALA A 140 19.23 -0.75 6.75
CA ALA A 140 18.42 0.32 6.16
C ALA A 140 17.22 -0.23 5.37
N ARG A 141 17.40 -1.36 4.67
CA ARG A 141 16.33 -2.04 3.93
C ARG A 141 15.29 -2.66 4.86
N GLU A 142 15.72 -3.30 5.94
CA GLU A 142 14.86 -3.81 7.00
C GLU A 142 14.04 -2.69 7.63
N SER A 143 14.69 -1.59 8.00
CA SER A 143 13.98 -0.42 8.55
C SER A 143 12.95 0.14 7.57
N MET A 144 13.27 0.21 6.27
CA MET A 144 12.32 0.68 5.26
C MET A 144 11.15 -0.30 5.06
N LEU A 145 11.41 -1.61 5.09
CA LEU A 145 10.41 -2.66 4.96
C LEU A 145 9.44 -2.67 6.15
N LEU A 146 9.97 -2.54 7.38
CA LEU A 146 9.17 -2.36 8.58
C LEU A 146 8.31 -1.10 8.51
N ALA A 147 8.88 0.03 8.08
CA ALA A 147 8.13 1.28 7.94
C ALA A 147 7.00 1.16 6.89
N SER A 148 7.26 0.49 5.76
CA SER A 148 6.24 0.17 4.76
C SER A 148 5.11 -0.69 5.33
N CYS A 149 5.46 -1.72 6.12
CA CYS A 149 4.48 -2.58 6.78
C CYS A 149 3.63 -1.79 7.79
N MET A 150 4.24 -0.93 8.60
CA MET A 150 3.53 -0.07 9.56
C MET A 150 2.59 0.90 8.84
N ALA A 151 3.04 1.52 7.74
CA ALA A 151 2.18 2.35 6.89
C ALA A 151 1.00 1.53 6.34
N GLY A 152 1.27 0.31 5.87
CA GLY A 152 0.30 -0.69 5.44
C GLY A 152 -0.82 -0.94 6.44
N MET A 153 -0.43 -1.26 7.67
CA MET A 153 -1.36 -1.48 8.78
C MET A 153 -2.17 -0.22 9.11
N ALA A 154 -1.52 0.94 9.13
CA ALA A 154 -2.18 2.21 9.42
C ALA A 154 -3.27 2.51 8.38
N PHE A 155 -2.94 2.47 7.09
CA PHE A 155 -3.89 2.82 6.05
C PHE A 155 -4.95 1.74 5.81
N SER A 156 -4.66 0.47 6.08
CA SER A 156 -5.65 -0.60 5.94
C SER A 156 -6.82 -0.43 6.91
N SER A 157 -6.60 0.26 8.04
CA SER A 157 -7.63 0.52 9.04
C SER A 157 -8.19 1.94 8.99
N ALA A 158 -7.33 2.95 8.80
CA ALA A 158 -7.75 4.36 8.75
C ALA A 158 -8.34 4.77 7.38
N GLY A 159 -8.01 4.03 6.33
CA GLY A 159 -8.27 4.41 4.94
C GLY A 159 -7.15 5.28 4.34
N LEU A 160 -7.34 5.68 3.09
CA LEU A 160 -6.42 6.54 2.33
C LEU A 160 -7.14 7.77 1.80
N GLY A 161 -6.35 8.81 1.51
CA GLY A 161 -6.80 10.13 1.09
C GLY A 161 -6.88 10.32 -0.43
N LEU A 162 -6.80 11.59 -0.83
CA LEU A 162 -7.02 12.04 -2.21
C LEU A 162 -5.92 11.61 -3.19
N CYS A 163 -4.65 11.48 -2.77
CA CYS A 163 -3.58 11.00 -3.65
C CYS A 163 -3.90 9.59 -4.15
N THR A 164 -4.24 8.70 -3.22
CA THR A 164 -4.55 7.31 -3.56
C THR A 164 -5.82 7.20 -4.41
N ARG A 165 -6.85 7.98 -4.10
CA ARG A 165 -8.12 7.92 -4.83
C ARG A 165 -7.99 8.47 -6.26
N TRP A 166 -7.21 9.53 -6.45
CA TRP A 166 -6.88 10.07 -7.77
C TRP A 166 -6.06 9.07 -8.60
N ARG A 167 -5.13 8.33 -7.98
CA ARG A 167 -4.35 7.28 -8.66
C ARG A 167 -5.21 6.11 -9.16
N ILE A 168 -6.21 5.70 -8.39
CA ILE A 168 -7.14 4.63 -8.80
C ILE A 168 -7.95 5.09 -10.02
N SER A 169 -8.37 6.36 -10.07
CA SER A 169 -9.18 6.90 -11.17
C SER A 169 -8.42 7.05 -12.49
N GLN A 170 -7.08 7.12 -12.48
CA GLN A 170 -6.27 7.26 -13.70
C GLN A 170 -6.16 5.99 -14.57
N GLY A 171 -6.51 4.80 -14.06
CA GLY A 171 -6.53 3.55 -14.85
C GLY A 171 -5.22 3.29 -15.62
N ARG A 172 -5.31 3.02 -16.94
CA ARG A 172 -4.18 2.91 -17.90
C ARG A 172 -3.80 4.24 -18.59
N ARG A 173 -4.48 5.36 -18.31
CA ARG A 173 -4.36 6.61 -19.09
C ARG A 173 -3.03 7.34 -18.89
N CYS A 174 -2.32 7.06 -17.81
CA CYS A 174 -0.99 7.59 -17.55
C CYS A 174 -0.08 6.47 -17.03
N ILE A 175 0.95 6.10 -17.79
CA ILE A 175 1.95 5.10 -17.38
C ILE A 175 3.00 5.81 -16.51
N ILE A 176 2.57 6.33 -15.37
CA ILE A 176 3.48 6.87 -14.35
C ILE A 176 3.62 5.80 -13.26
N PRO A 177 4.85 5.39 -12.89
CA PRO A 177 5.06 4.49 -11.76
C PRO A 177 4.37 5.00 -10.49
N HIS A 178 3.74 4.10 -9.73
CA HIS A 178 2.84 4.45 -8.61
C HIS A 178 3.50 5.40 -7.59
N GLY A 179 4.74 5.10 -7.19
CA GLY A 179 5.50 5.93 -6.26
C GLY A 179 5.90 7.30 -6.82
N LEU A 180 6.10 7.43 -8.13
CA LEU A 180 6.40 8.73 -8.77
C LEU A 180 5.16 9.62 -8.83
N ALA A 181 3.99 9.05 -9.13
CA ALA A 181 2.72 9.78 -9.09
C ALA A 181 2.43 10.30 -7.68
N ASN A 182 2.63 9.46 -6.66
CA ASN A 182 2.49 9.85 -5.26
C ASN A 182 3.51 10.93 -4.86
N ALA A 183 4.77 10.82 -5.30
CA ALA A 183 5.79 11.84 -5.07
C ALA A 183 5.41 13.22 -5.64
N MET A 184 4.78 13.25 -6.83
CA MET A 184 4.38 14.49 -7.49
C MET A 184 3.17 15.14 -6.82
N LEU A 185 2.23 14.35 -6.28
CA LEU A 185 0.98 14.85 -5.72
C LEU A 185 1.05 15.16 -4.22
N LEU A 186 1.93 14.48 -3.49
CA LEU A 186 2.00 14.54 -2.04
C LEU A 186 2.15 15.99 -1.50
N PRO A 187 3.02 16.87 -2.03
CA PRO A 187 3.13 18.24 -1.53
C PRO A 187 1.80 19.02 -1.65
N THR A 188 1.15 18.93 -2.80
CA THR A 188 -0.11 19.64 -3.08
C THR A 188 -1.28 19.10 -2.25
N VAL A 189 -1.34 17.78 -2.05
CA VAL A 189 -2.40 17.16 -1.23
C VAL A 189 -2.20 17.49 0.25
N MET A 190 -0.95 17.51 0.74
CA MET A 190 -0.67 17.92 2.12
C MET A 190 -1.05 19.38 2.40
N GLU A 191 -0.80 20.30 1.47
CA GLU A 191 -1.24 21.70 1.60
C GLU A 191 -2.77 21.82 1.68
N LEU A 192 -3.46 21.08 0.81
CA LEU A 192 -4.93 21.12 0.74
C LEU A 192 -5.57 20.49 1.99
N THR A 193 -5.07 19.33 2.44
CA THR A 193 -5.53 18.69 3.67
C THR A 193 -5.20 19.52 4.91
N GLY A 194 -4.01 20.11 4.98
CA GLY A 194 -3.63 21.02 6.07
C GLY A 194 -4.52 22.25 6.15
N TRP A 195 -4.93 22.80 5.01
CA TRP A 195 -5.90 23.90 4.97
C TRP A 195 -7.28 23.48 5.50
N PHE A 196 -7.79 22.31 5.11
CA PHE A 196 -9.08 21.80 5.59
C PHE A 196 -9.08 21.51 7.09
N VAL A 197 -8.02 20.90 7.62
CA VAL A 197 -7.88 20.64 9.07
C VAL A 197 -7.77 21.93 9.88
N ALA A 198 -7.18 22.99 9.31
CA ALA A 198 -7.02 24.28 9.99
C ALA A 198 -8.28 25.18 9.93
N ASN A 199 -9.24 24.92 9.04
CA ASN A 199 -10.37 25.82 8.75
C ASN A 199 -11.74 25.13 8.73
N GLY A 200 -11.83 23.85 9.10
CA GLY A 200 -13.08 23.08 9.24
C GLY A 200 -13.33 22.69 10.68
#